data_AF-A0A7X9JIS1-F1
#
_entry.id   AF-A0A7X9JIS1-F1
#
_cell.length_a   1.000
_cell.length_b   1.000
_cell.length_c   1.000
_cell.angle_alpha   90.00
_cell.angle_beta   90.00
_cell.angle_gamma   90.00
#
_symmetry.space_group_name_H-M   'P 1'
#
loop_
_entity.id
_entity.type
_entity.pdbx_description
1 polymer ?
#
loop_
_entity_poly.entity_id
_entity_poly.type
_entity_poly.pdbx_seq_one_letter_code
_entity_poly.pdbx_strand_id
1 'polypeptide(L)'
;KRDLELLGIKDENPLKEHLLALDIFWGCYEIMGVSLVDMNVWKWLYAHPNATKEELKNQVIAIAKDIWNKYYAPVFGKNDEPILAIYSHMIDSPLYLSAYPVGHVIDFQIETHIKDKNFAKEITRIYTQGRLTPDLWMQNAVGQPVSVEPMLKAADEALKIIK
;
A
#
# COMPACT_ATOMS: atom_id res chain seq x y z
N LYS A 1 -6.86 -13.60 5.76
CA LYS A 1 -7.14 -13.46 7.22
C LYS A 1 -8.07 -14.54 7.75
N ARG A 2 -9.16 -14.88 7.05
CA ARG A 2 -10.10 -15.97 7.42
C ARG A 2 -9.94 -17.23 6.59
N ASP A 3 -8.95 -17.25 5.71
CA ASP A 3 -8.56 -18.36 4.85
C ASP A 3 -8.27 -19.63 5.67
N LEU A 4 -7.50 -19.53 6.76
CA LEU A 4 -7.28 -20.67 7.66
C LEU A 4 -8.55 -21.11 8.38
N GLU A 5 -9.40 -20.18 8.81
CA GLU A 5 -10.69 -20.50 9.45
C GLU A 5 -11.63 -21.23 8.48
N LEU A 6 -11.66 -20.84 7.20
CA LEU A 6 -12.40 -21.53 6.14
C LEU A 6 -11.90 -22.96 5.92
N LEU A 7 -10.63 -23.22 6.20
CA LEU A 7 -10.02 -24.55 6.16
C LEU A 7 -10.16 -25.31 7.50
N GLY A 8 -10.84 -24.75 8.50
CA GLY A 8 -11.01 -25.35 9.82
C GLY A 8 -9.76 -25.27 10.72
N ILE A 9 -8.76 -24.48 10.34
CA ILE A 9 -7.52 -24.28 11.08
C ILE A 9 -7.69 -23.06 11.99
N LYS A 10 -7.60 -23.27 13.30
CA LYS A 10 -7.61 -22.20 14.30
C LYS A 10 -6.19 -21.70 14.55
N ASP A 11 -6.06 -20.39 14.64
CA ASP A 11 -4.84 -19.72 15.06
C ASP A 11 -5.10 -19.07 16.42
N GLU A 12 -4.47 -19.62 17.46
CA GLU A 12 -4.64 -19.19 18.86
C GLU A 12 -3.54 -18.23 19.30
N ASN A 13 -2.67 -17.76 18.39
CA ASN A 13 -1.60 -16.83 18.74
C ASN A 13 -2.19 -15.49 19.21
N PRO A 14 -1.97 -15.07 20.48
CA PRO A 14 -2.51 -13.81 20.99
C PRO A 14 -1.92 -12.58 20.27
N LEU A 15 -0.76 -12.73 19.61
CA LEU A 15 -0.10 -11.67 18.85
C LEU A 15 -0.52 -11.60 17.39
N LYS A 16 -1.37 -12.52 16.90
CA LYS A 16 -1.73 -12.66 15.49
C LYS A 16 -2.14 -11.33 14.86
N GLU A 17 -3.10 -10.64 15.48
CA GLU A 17 -3.64 -9.38 14.96
C GLU A 17 -2.60 -8.25 14.95
N HIS A 18 -1.74 -8.19 15.97
CA HIS A 18 -0.69 -7.18 16.08
C HIS A 18 0.43 -7.41 15.05
N LEU A 19 0.88 -8.66 14.88
CA LEU A 19 1.86 -9.01 13.86
C LEU A 19 1.34 -8.75 12.45
N LEU A 20 0.06 -9.06 12.22
CA LEU A 20 -0.61 -8.81 10.95
C LEU A 20 -0.77 -7.32 10.63
N ALA A 21 -1.02 -6.49 11.65
CA ALA A 21 -1.05 -5.03 11.46
C ALA A 21 0.32 -4.50 11.03
N LEU A 22 1.40 -4.99 11.65
CA LEU A 22 2.77 -4.62 11.27
C LEU A 22 3.16 -5.14 9.89
N ASP A 23 2.81 -6.38 9.54
CA ASP A 23 3.05 -6.98 8.23
C ASP A 23 2.40 -6.15 7.11
N ILE A 24 1.11 -5.81 7.26
CA ILE A 24 0.40 -4.97 6.29
C ILE A 24 1.00 -3.56 6.23
N PHE A 25 1.35 -2.97 7.38
CA PHE A 25 2.00 -1.66 7.41
C PHE A 25 3.30 -1.65 6.61
N TRP A 26 4.19 -2.63 6.84
CA TRP A 26 5.46 -2.73 6.13
C TRP A 26 5.29 -3.04 4.64
N GLY A 27 4.38 -3.95 4.28
CA GLY A 27 4.08 -4.24 2.87
C GLY A 27 3.50 -3.02 2.13
N CYS A 28 2.61 -2.27 2.80
CA CYS A 28 2.08 -1.03 2.25
C CYS A 28 3.17 0.04 2.09
N TYR A 29 4.03 0.18 3.10
CA TYR A 29 5.16 1.10 3.06
C TYR A 29 6.15 0.75 1.94
N GLU A 30 6.43 -0.53 1.70
CA GLU A 30 7.29 -0.97 0.60
C GLU A 30 6.70 -0.58 -0.77
N ILE A 31 5.45 -1.00 -1.06
CA ILE A 31 4.85 -0.80 -2.37
C ILE A 31 4.55 0.68 -2.67
N MET A 32 4.41 1.53 -1.65
CA MET A 32 4.33 2.99 -1.80
C MET A 32 5.57 3.58 -2.48
N GLY A 33 6.78 3.14 -2.11
CA GLY A 33 8.01 3.65 -2.71
C GLY A 33 8.15 3.26 -4.16
N VAL A 34 7.84 2.02 -4.48
CA VAL A 34 7.83 1.53 -5.87
C VAL A 34 6.79 2.28 -6.70
N SER A 35 5.62 2.57 -6.13
CA SER A 35 4.58 3.37 -6.78
C SER A 35 5.04 4.80 -7.08
N LEU A 36 5.82 5.41 -6.19
CA LEU A 36 6.44 6.70 -6.45
C LEU A 36 7.46 6.59 -7.60
N VAL A 37 8.24 5.51 -7.69
CA VAL A 37 9.16 5.28 -8.81
C VAL A 37 8.38 5.22 -10.12
N ASP A 38 7.30 4.42 -10.17
CA ASP A 38 6.38 4.31 -11.31
C ASP A 38 5.92 5.69 -11.80
N MET A 39 5.27 6.45 -10.91
CA MET A 39 4.73 7.77 -11.23
C MET A 39 5.81 8.75 -11.72
N ASN A 40 7.00 8.75 -11.12
CA ASN A 40 8.06 9.69 -11.49
C ASN A 40 8.76 9.28 -12.79
N VAL A 41 8.90 8.00 -13.07
CA VAL A 41 9.44 7.51 -14.35
C VAL A 41 8.51 7.86 -15.50
N TRP A 42 7.20 7.70 -15.35
CA TRP A 42 6.25 8.11 -16.39
C TRP A 42 6.25 9.61 -16.61
N LYS A 43 6.28 10.43 -15.55
CA LYS A 43 6.46 11.89 -15.68
C LYS A 43 7.72 12.24 -16.46
N TRP A 44 8.83 11.54 -16.19
CA TRP A 44 10.08 11.75 -16.91
C TRP A 44 9.98 11.32 -18.37
N LEU A 45 9.40 10.16 -18.68
CA LEU A 45 9.19 9.69 -20.05
C LEU A 45 8.32 10.65 -20.87
N TYR A 46 7.25 11.19 -20.29
CA TYR A 46 6.44 12.21 -20.96
C TYR A 46 7.22 13.50 -21.28
N ALA A 47 8.19 13.86 -20.45
CA ALA A 47 9.09 14.98 -20.70
C ALA A 47 10.24 14.66 -21.68
N HIS A 48 10.52 13.37 -21.92
CA HIS A 48 11.63 12.88 -22.75
C HIS A 48 11.12 11.85 -23.77
N PRO A 49 10.30 12.27 -24.75
CA PRO A 49 9.63 11.34 -25.68
C PRO A 49 10.60 10.56 -26.59
N ASN A 50 11.85 11.02 -26.71
CA ASN A 50 12.90 10.39 -27.52
C ASN A 50 13.93 9.62 -26.68
N ALA A 51 13.65 9.37 -25.39
CA ALA A 51 14.56 8.67 -24.50
C ALA A 51 14.94 7.29 -25.05
N THR A 52 16.22 6.99 -24.98
CA THR A 52 16.77 5.67 -25.29
C THR A 52 16.54 4.70 -24.12
N LYS A 53 16.66 3.40 -24.40
CA LYS A 53 16.62 2.35 -23.36
C LYS A 53 17.65 2.55 -22.24
N GLU A 54 18.81 3.11 -22.57
CA GLU A 54 19.91 3.32 -21.62
C GLU A 54 19.61 4.52 -20.72
N GLU A 55 19.12 5.63 -21.29
CA GLU A 55 18.67 6.78 -20.53
C GLU A 55 17.51 6.41 -19.60
N LEU A 56 16.52 5.64 -20.08
CA LEU A 56 15.43 5.15 -19.25
C LEU A 56 15.94 4.31 -18.08
N LYS A 57 16.80 3.32 -18.33
CA LYS A 57 17.37 2.48 -17.26
C LYS A 57 18.08 3.34 -16.20
N ASN A 58 18.95 4.24 -16.63
CA ASN A 58 19.71 5.10 -15.73
C ASN A 58 18.77 6.02 -14.93
N GLN A 59 17.73 6.54 -15.57
CA GLN A 59 16.76 7.40 -14.91
C GLN A 59 15.91 6.64 -13.88
N VAL A 60 15.46 5.42 -14.17
CA VAL A 60 14.72 4.59 -13.22
C VAL A 60 15.55 4.38 -11.94
N ILE A 61 16.84 4.05 -12.10
CA ILE A 61 17.76 3.87 -10.97
C ILE A 61 17.95 5.19 -10.20
N ALA A 62 18.13 6.30 -10.90
CA ALA A 62 18.28 7.62 -10.27
C ALA A 62 17.04 8.01 -9.45
N ILE A 63 15.84 7.83 -10.02
CA ILE A 63 14.56 8.09 -9.35
C ILE A 63 14.37 7.18 -8.13
N ALA A 64 14.69 5.89 -8.25
CA ALA A 64 14.62 4.96 -7.13
C ALA A 64 15.51 5.38 -5.96
N LYS A 65 16.74 5.81 -6.23
CA LYS A 65 17.65 6.32 -5.20
C LYS A 65 17.16 7.63 -4.56
N ASP A 66 16.63 8.55 -5.35
CA ASP A 66 16.05 9.79 -4.83
C ASP A 66 14.88 9.52 -3.87
N ILE A 67 13.95 8.63 -4.26
CA ILE A 67 12.83 8.20 -3.40
C ILE A 67 13.33 7.46 -2.17
N TRP A 68 14.31 6.57 -2.33
CA TRP A 68 14.94 5.86 -1.22
C TRP A 68 15.52 6.85 -0.21
N ASN A 69 16.33 7.81 -0.65
CA ASN A 69 16.97 8.78 0.21
C ASN A 69 15.95 9.67 0.95
N LYS A 70 14.83 10.01 0.31
CA LYS A 70 13.78 10.84 0.91
C LYS A 70 12.97 10.11 1.97
N TYR A 71 12.58 8.87 1.72
CA TYR A 71 11.59 8.17 2.55
C TYR A 71 12.19 7.00 3.33
N TYR A 72 13.11 6.24 2.73
CA TYR A 72 13.61 4.97 3.31
C TYR A 72 14.90 5.13 4.08
N ALA A 73 15.86 5.92 3.59
CA ALA A 73 17.15 6.11 4.25
C ALA A 73 17.05 6.59 5.71
N PRO A 74 16.13 7.50 6.09
CA PRO A 74 15.95 7.89 7.50
C PRO A 74 15.52 6.73 8.42
N VAL A 75 14.89 5.70 7.86
CA VAL A 75 14.41 4.51 8.60
C VAL A 75 15.48 3.40 8.61
N PHE A 76 16.13 3.16 7.48
CA PHE A 76 17.06 2.04 7.30
C PHE A 76 18.55 2.39 7.52
N GLY A 77 18.90 3.68 7.61
CA GLY A 77 20.27 4.13 7.87
C GLY A 77 21.26 3.92 6.72
N LYS A 78 20.77 3.67 5.49
CA LYS A 78 21.57 3.51 4.27
C LYS A 78 21.05 4.42 3.17
N ASN A 79 21.97 5.00 2.39
CA ASN A 79 21.64 5.86 1.26
C ASN A 79 21.86 5.14 -0.07
N ASP A 80 21.27 5.67 -1.13
CA ASP A 80 21.51 5.33 -2.52
C ASP A 80 21.24 3.86 -2.91
N GLU A 81 20.34 3.20 -2.18
CA GLU A 81 19.92 1.83 -2.50
C GLU A 81 18.97 1.83 -3.72
N PRO A 82 19.26 1.03 -4.77
CA PRO A 82 18.45 1.00 -5.98
C PRO A 82 17.27 0.02 -5.91
N ILE A 83 16.99 -0.59 -4.76
CA ILE A 83 16.06 -1.73 -4.64
C ILE A 83 14.63 -1.43 -5.13
N LEU A 84 14.19 -0.17 -5.05
CA LEU A 84 12.87 0.25 -5.55
C LEU A 84 12.75 0.20 -7.09
N ALA A 85 13.86 0.06 -7.83
CA ALA A 85 13.90 0.01 -9.29
C ALA A 85 13.59 -1.38 -9.88
N ILE A 86 13.20 -2.37 -9.07
CA ILE A 86 13.18 -3.78 -9.49
C ILE A 86 11.94 -4.19 -10.31
N TYR A 87 10.91 -3.34 -10.35
CA TYR A 87 9.59 -3.67 -10.89
C TYR A 87 9.46 -3.36 -12.39
N SER A 88 9.93 -4.26 -13.26
CA SER A 88 9.91 -4.04 -14.73
C SER A 88 8.52 -3.82 -15.34
N HIS A 89 7.46 -4.41 -14.76
CA HIS A 89 6.10 -4.27 -15.29
C HIS A 89 5.53 -2.85 -15.18
N MET A 90 6.17 -1.95 -14.42
CA MET A 90 5.80 -0.52 -14.45
C MET A 90 5.99 0.12 -15.83
N ILE A 91 6.85 -0.47 -16.67
CA ILE A 91 7.08 -0.02 -18.04
C ILE A 91 6.05 -0.61 -19.01
N ASP A 92 5.63 -1.86 -18.79
CA ASP A 92 4.64 -2.55 -19.61
C ASP A 92 3.21 -2.11 -19.31
N SER A 93 2.91 -1.82 -18.03
CA SER A 93 1.61 -1.40 -17.53
C SER A 93 1.72 -0.03 -16.83
N PRO A 94 1.47 1.09 -17.55
CA PRO A 94 1.68 2.43 -17.02
C PRO A 94 0.83 2.71 -15.78
N LEU A 95 1.44 3.30 -14.76
CA LEU A 95 0.77 3.78 -13.53
C LEU A 95 0.02 2.69 -12.73
N TYR A 96 0.22 1.41 -13.04
CA TYR A 96 -0.46 0.30 -12.39
C TYR A 96 -0.08 0.17 -10.91
N LEU A 97 1.19 0.41 -10.57
CA LEU A 97 1.67 0.22 -9.20
C LEU A 97 1.04 1.21 -8.23
N SER A 98 0.75 2.43 -8.70
CA SER A 98 0.09 3.46 -7.90
C SER A 98 -1.29 3.07 -7.35
N ALA A 99 -1.95 2.08 -7.96
CA ALA A 99 -3.22 1.56 -7.47
C ALA A 99 -3.08 0.70 -6.21
N TYR A 100 -1.93 0.02 -6.01
CA TYR A 100 -1.74 -0.91 -4.89
C TYR A 100 -1.73 -0.25 -3.52
N PRO A 101 -0.96 0.83 -3.27
CA PRO A 101 -0.99 1.51 -1.98
C PRO A 101 -2.39 1.97 -1.61
N VAL A 102 -3.13 2.55 -2.56
CA VAL A 102 -4.50 3.01 -2.35
C VAL A 102 -5.41 1.84 -1.99
N GLY A 103 -5.27 0.72 -2.72
CA GLY A 103 -5.97 -0.53 -2.42
C GLY A 103 -5.69 -1.05 -1.01
N HIS A 104 -4.42 -1.09 -0.58
CA HIS A 104 -4.04 -1.54 0.77
C HIS A 104 -4.59 -0.63 1.87
N VAL A 105 -4.56 0.69 1.67
CA VAL A 105 -5.11 1.65 2.63
C VAL A 105 -6.62 1.47 2.76
N ILE A 106 -7.33 1.36 1.63
CA ILE A 106 -8.77 1.10 1.59
C ILE A 106 -9.11 -0.23 2.27
N ASP A 107 -8.40 -1.31 1.92
CA ASP A 107 -8.61 -2.65 2.47
C ASP A 107 -8.48 -2.64 3.99
N PHE A 108 -7.37 -2.07 4.50
CA PHE A 108 -7.14 -1.97 5.93
C PHE A 108 -8.25 -1.18 6.65
N GLN A 109 -8.66 -0.05 6.06
CA GLN A 109 -9.68 0.83 6.63
C GLN A 109 -11.07 0.18 6.65
N ILE A 110 -11.45 -0.57 5.60
CA ILE A 110 -12.70 -1.33 5.55
C ILE A 110 -12.66 -2.49 6.56
N GLU A 111 -11.60 -3.29 6.58
CA GLU A 111 -11.47 -4.43 7.50
C GLU A 111 -11.57 -3.99 8.97
N THR A 112 -10.91 -2.88 9.31
CA THR A 112 -11.00 -2.28 10.64
C THR A 112 -12.44 -1.87 10.98
N HIS A 113 -13.17 -1.30 10.01
CA HIS A 113 -14.54 -0.84 10.20
C HIS A 113 -15.57 -1.97 10.37
N ILE A 114 -15.36 -3.12 9.75
CA ILE A 114 -16.35 -4.22 9.73
C ILE A 114 -16.09 -5.29 10.81
N LYS A 115 -14.96 -5.21 11.54
CA LYS A 115 -14.50 -6.24 12.48
C LYS A 115 -15.54 -6.63 13.54
N ASP A 116 -16.33 -5.66 14.02
CA ASP A 116 -17.34 -5.80 15.07
C ASP A 116 -18.79 -5.74 14.53
N LYS A 117 -18.95 -5.88 13.20
CA LYS A 117 -20.25 -5.69 12.52
C LYS A 117 -20.74 -6.95 11.84
N ASN A 118 -22.01 -6.92 11.43
CA ASN A 118 -22.55 -7.95 10.54
C ASN A 118 -21.84 -7.86 9.18
N PHE A 119 -20.94 -8.81 8.94
CA PHE A 119 -20.14 -8.90 7.72
C PHE A 119 -21.02 -8.76 6.47
N ALA A 120 -21.94 -9.69 6.22
CA ALA A 120 -22.77 -9.70 5.01
C ALA A 120 -23.49 -8.36 4.75
N LYS A 121 -24.11 -7.78 5.79
CA LYS A 121 -24.80 -6.49 5.68
C LYS A 121 -23.85 -5.36 5.26
N GLU A 122 -22.67 -5.31 5.87
CA GLU A 122 -21.70 -4.24 5.60
C GLU A 122 -21.11 -4.35 4.19
N ILE A 123 -20.67 -5.53 3.74
CA ILE A 123 -20.12 -5.63 2.38
C ILE A 123 -21.18 -5.38 1.31
N THR A 124 -22.42 -5.84 1.50
CA THR A 124 -23.51 -5.51 0.56
C THR A 124 -23.73 -3.99 0.50
N ARG A 125 -23.74 -3.30 1.64
CA ARG A 125 -23.90 -1.84 1.69
C ARG A 125 -22.74 -1.09 1.05
N ILE A 126 -21.51 -1.56 1.24
CA ILE A 126 -20.29 -0.89 0.75
C ILE A 126 -20.10 -1.15 -0.75
N TYR A 127 -20.20 -2.40 -1.20
CA TYR A 127 -19.86 -2.79 -2.59
C TYR A 127 -20.96 -2.46 -3.61
N THR A 128 -22.19 -2.16 -3.18
CA THR A 128 -23.24 -1.66 -4.08
C THR A 128 -23.03 -0.23 -4.55
N GLN A 129 -22.00 0.47 -4.04
CA GLN A 129 -21.71 1.87 -4.31
C GLN A 129 -20.58 2.09 -5.33
N GLY A 130 -20.23 1.10 -6.15
CA GLY A 130 -19.04 1.12 -7.02
C GLY A 130 -18.97 2.21 -8.10
N ARG A 131 -20.01 3.04 -8.28
CA ARG A 131 -20.00 4.18 -9.20
C ARG A 131 -19.38 5.46 -8.61
N LEU A 132 -19.11 5.48 -7.31
CA LEU A 132 -18.61 6.65 -6.60
C LEU A 132 -17.09 6.75 -6.70
N THR A 133 -16.54 7.97 -6.56
CA THR A 133 -15.09 8.16 -6.44
C THR A 133 -14.56 7.55 -5.13
N PRO A 134 -13.27 7.17 -5.03
CA PRO A 134 -12.74 6.49 -3.85
C PRO A 134 -13.03 7.21 -2.53
N ASP A 135 -12.85 8.52 -2.45
CA ASP A 135 -13.13 9.28 -1.22
C ASP A 135 -14.60 9.33 -0.86
N LEU A 136 -15.49 9.60 -1.84
CA LEU A 136 -16.93 9.64 -1.57
C LEU A 136 -17.46 8.24 -1.22
N TRP A 137 -16.94 7.21 -1.89
CA TRP A 137 -17.22 5.83 -1.58
C TRP A 137 -16.79 5.48 -0.15
N MET A 138 -15.56 5.84 0.26
CA MET A 138 -15.07 5.60 1.61
C MET A 138 -15.82 6.42 2.67
N GLN A 139 -16.20 7.67 2.38
CA GLN A 139 -17.06 8.44 3.28
C GLN A 139 -18.37 7.72 3.57
N ASN A 140 -19.02 7.17 2.54
CA ASN A 140 -20.25 6.40 2.73
C ASN A 140 -20.00 5.01 3.34
N ALA A 141 -18.84 4.41 3.08
CA ALA A 141 -18.49 3.07 3.56
C ALA A 141 -18.13 3.09 5.05
N VAL A 142 -17.20 3.95 5.45
CA VAL A 142 -16.57 3.93 6.77
C VAL A 142 -16.71 5.25 7.55
N GLY A 143 -17.35 6.27 6.98
CA GLY A 143 -17.59 7.57 7.62
C GLY A 143 -16.47 8.60 7.45
N GLN A 144 -15.46 8.32 6.63
CA GLN A 144 -14.30 9.19 6.41
C GLN A 144 -13.68 8.90 5.03
N PRO A 145 -12.93 9.85 4.42
CA PRO A 145 -12.21 9.60 3.16
C PRO A 145 -11.11 8.54 3.32
N VAL A 146 -10.46 8.19 2.20
CA VAL A 146 -9.31 7.27 2.21
C VAL A 146 -8.25 7.85 3.15
N SER A 147 -7.82 7.06 4.14
CA SER A 147 -6.87 7.52 5.15
C SER A 147 -5.93 6.42 5.62
N VAL A 148 -4.65 6.75 5.75
CA VAL A 148 -3.62 5.88 6.35
C VAL A 148 -3.73 5.80 7.88
N GLU A 149 -4.50 6.68 8.50
CA GLU A 149 -4.56 6.83 9.97
C GLU A 149 -4.97 5.54 10.71
N PRO A 150 -5.95 4.74 10.25
CA PRO A 150 -6.27 3.46 10.90
C PRO A 150 -5.09 2.49 10.92
N MET A 151 -4.30 2.45 9.84
CA MET A 151 -3.13 1.59 9.73
C MET A 151 -2.02 2.04 10.68
N LEU A 152 -1.76 3.35 10.75
CA LEU A 152 -0.78 3.92 11.69
C LEU A 152 -1.16 3.66 13.16
N LYS A 153 -2.43 3.86 13.52
CA LYS A 153 -2.93 3.56 14.87
C LYS A 153 -2.76 2.10 15.23
N ALA A 154 -3.08 1.18 14.33
CA ALA A 154 -2.93 -0.25 14.57
C ALA A 154 -1.45 -0.66 14.70
N ALA A 155 -0.55 -0.07 13.91
CA ALA A 155 0.89 -0.29 14.05
C ALA A 155 1.41 0.23 15.40
N ASP A 156 0.99 1.43 15.83
CA ASP A 156 1.35 2.00 17.13
C ASP A 156 0.86 1.13 18.31
N GLU A 157 -0.36 0.59 18.21
CA GLU A 157 -0.90 -0.35 19.21
C GLU A 157 -0.11 -1.66 19.23
N ALA A 158 0.20 -2.23 18.06
CA ALA A 158 1.01 -3.44 17.95
C ALA A 158 2.40 -3.26 18.59
N LEU A 159 3.04 -2.11 18.37
CA LEU A 159 4.35 -1.81 18.96
C LEU A 159 4.33 -1.71 20.48
N LYS A 160 3.21 -1.35 21.11
CA LYS A 160 3.08 -1.33 22.59
C LYS A 160 3.00 -2.73 23.20
N ILE A 161 2.57 -3.72 22.42
CA ILE A 161 2.39 -5.11 22.86
C ILE A 161 3.62 -5.98 22.54
N ILE A 162 4.28 -5.69 21.42
CA ILE A 162 5.41 -6.49 20.92
C ILE A 162 6.76 -6.04 21.51
N LYS A 163 6.89 -4.77 21.92
CA LYS A 163 8.12 -4.26 22.56
C LYS A 163 8.27 -4.68 24.01
#